data_AF-A0A661BQ38-F1
#
_entry.id   AF-A0A661BQ38-F1
#
_cell.length_a   1.000
_cell.length_b   1.000
_cell.length_c   1.000
_cell.angle_alpha   90.00
_cell.angle_beta   90.00
_cell.angle_gamma   90.00
#
_symmetry.space_group_name_H-M   'P 1'
#
loop_
_entity.id
_entity.type
_entity.pdbx_description
1 polymer ?
#
loop_
_entity_poly.entity_id
_entity_poly.type
_entity_poly.pdbx_seq_one_letter_code
_entity_poly.pdbx_strand_id
1 'polypeptide(L)'
;GVLKKELLTYLRTNRLIRRPKPYSLKGKQLGTIPNAISIRERPASVEDRAVPGHWEGDLIAGSRNSYIATLVERHTRYVMLAKVKSKTTEAVISALIKQSKKLPAELYKSLTWDRGSELSDHQRFTLATDIDVYFCDPQSPWQRGSNENANRLLRQYFPKGTDLSVHSQSKLSAVARQLNERPRKTLDYETPAERFNTCVAATG
;
A
#
# COMPACT_ATOMS: atom_id res chain seq x y z
N GLY A 1 -19.07 33.99 -1.58
CA GLY A 1 -17.94 34.94 -1.60
C GLY A 1 -16.83 34.38 -2.47
N VAL A 2 -16.25 35.22 -3.33
CA VAL A 2 -15.20 34.87 -4.31
C VAL A 2 -13.94 34.31 -3.63
N LEU A 3 -13.60 34.82 -2.44
CA LEU A 3 -12.49 34.33 -1.59
C LEU A 3 -12.59 32.82 -1.25
N LYS A 4 -13.82 32.29 -1.09
CA LYS A 4 -14.02 30.84 -0.85
C LYS A 4 -13.70 30.00 -2.09
N LYS A 5 -13.86 30.52 -3.32
CA LYS A 5 -13.55 29.78 -4.55
C LYS A 5 -12.04 29.72 -4.81
N GLU A 6 -11.31 30.81 -4.53
CA GLU A 6 -9.86 30.84 -4.67
C GLU A 6 -9.18 29.90 -3.67
N LEU A 7 -9.68 29.79 -2.44
CA LEU A 7 -9.14 28.85 -1.45
C LEU A 7 -9.33 27.37 -1.83
N LEU A 8 -10.34 27.05 -2.65
CA LEU A 8 -10.58 25.67 -3.12
C LEU A 8 -9.46 25.15 -4.03
N THR A 9 -8.73 26.02 -4.74
CA THR A 9 -7.63 25.59 -5.62
C THR A 9 -6.41 25.11 -4.85
N TYR A 10 -6.25 25.56 -3.60
CA TYR A 10 -5.21 25.14 -2.68
C TYR A 10 -5.60 23.87 -1.91
N LEU A 11 -6.86 23.42 -1.99
CA LEU A 11 -7.23 22.14 -1.40
C LEU A 11 -6.59 20.99 -2.15
N ARG A 12 -6.19 19.99 -1.38
CA ARG A 12 -5.52 18.79 -1.91
C ARG A 12 -6.37 17.98 -2.88
N THR A 13 -7.69 18.14 -2.82
CA THR A 13 -8.64 17.53 -3.75
C THR A 13 -9.60 18.60 -4.23
N ASN A 14 -9.59 18.87 -5.54
CA ASN A 14 -10.56 19.75 -6.18
C ASN A 14 -11.92 19.07 -6.38
N ARG A 15 -12.06 17.82 -5.92
CA ARG A 15 -13.30 17.06 -5.99
C ARG A 15 -14.27 17.55 -4.90
N LEU A 16 -15.28 18.29 -5.31
CA LEU A 16 -16.34 18.80 -4.43
C LEU A 16 -17.34 17.71 -3.99
N ILE A 17 -17.57 16.70 -4.83
CA ILE A 17 -18.56 15.64 -4.58
C ILE A 17 -17.99 14.25 -4.89
N ARG A 18 -18.19 13.30 -3.97
CA ARG A 18 -17.93 11.87 -4.21
C ARG A 18 -18.97 11.36 -5.20
N ARG A 19 -18.56 11.17 -6.45
CA ARG A 19 -19.35 10.43 -7.44
C ARG A 19 -19.17 8.92 -7.25
N PRO A 20 -20.25 8.13 -7.16
CA PRO A 20 -20.15 6.68 -7.19
C PRO A 20 -19.53 6.26 -8.52
N LYS A 21 -18.68 5.24 -8.50
CA LYS A 21 -18.25 4.57 -9.73
C LYS A 21 -19.17 3.38 -9.95
N PRO A 22 -19.82 3.24 -11.10
CA PRO A 22 -20.56 2.02 -11.41
C PRO A 22 -19.58 0.85 -11.37
N TYR A 23 -19.88 -0.13 -10.53
CA TYR A 23 -19.13 -1.37 -10.46
C TYR A 23 -19.62 -2.27 -11.59
N SER A 24 -18.72 -2.70 -12.47
CA SER A 24 -19.02 -3.66 -13.53
C SER A 24 -18.11 -4.86 -13.40
N LEU A 25 -18.72 -6.04 -13.37
CA LEU A 25 -18.02 -7.32 -13.42
C LEU A 25 -17.65 -7.72 -14.86
N LYS A 26 -18.10 -6.97 -15.89
CA LYS A 26 -17.79 -7.30 -17.30
C LYS A 26 -16.27 -7.31 -17.52
N GLY A 27 -15.76 -8.47 -17.92
CA GLY A 27 -14.35 -8.67 -18.30
C GLY A 27 -13.39 -8.95 -17.14
N LYS A 28 -13.84 -9.00 -15.89
CA LYS A 28 -13.02 -9.47 -14.76
C LYS A 28 -13.36 -10.92 -14.48
N GLN A 29 -12.58 -11.84 -15.03
CA GLN A 29 -12.47 -13.16 -14.41
C GLN A 29 -11.88 -12.92 -13.01
N LEU A 30 -12.71 -13.00 -11.97
CA LEU A 30 -12.24 -13.10 -10.59
C LEU A 30 -11.58 -14.48 -10.49
N GLY A 31 -10.32 -14.57 -10.90
CA GLY A 31 -9.52 -15.76 -10.65
C GLY A 31 -9.57 -16.05 -9.15
N THR A 32 -9.84 -17.30 -8.78
CA THR A 32 -9.64 -17.75 -7.41
C THR A 32 -8.15 -17.67 -7.11
N ILE A 33 -7.79 -17.04 -6.00
CA ILE A 33 -6.42 -17.12 -5.46
C ILE A 33 -6.35 -18.48 -4.76
N PRO A 34 -5.56 -19.44 -5.27
CA PRO A 34 -5.42 -20.75 -4.62
C PRO A 34 -4.88 -20.56 -3.20
N ASN A 35 -5.42 -21.31 -2.25
CA ASN A 35 -4.96 -21.31 -0.84
C ASN A 35 -5.00 -19.92 -0.17
N ALA A 36 -5.86 -19.01 -0.62
CA ALA A 36 -5.98 -17.68 -0.04
C ALA A 36 -6.43 -17.76 1.43
N ILE A 37 -5.59 -17.28 2.34
CA ILE A 37 -5.92 -17.13 3.76
C ILE A 37 -6.80 -15.89 3.94
N SER A 38 -7.94 -16.05 4.61
CA SER A 38 -8.86 -14.93 4.83
C SER A 38 -8.24 -13.92 5.79
N ILE A 39 -8.52 -12.64 5.57
CA ILE A 39 -8.22 -11.57 6.53
C ILE A 39 -8.81 -11.82 7.92
N ARG A 40 -9.87 -12.63 8.02
CA ARG A 40 -10.52 -13.02 9.28
C ARG A 40 -9.68 -13.98 10.12
N GLU A 41 -8.71 -14.65 9.50
CA GLU A 41 -7.78 -15.55 10.18
C GLU A 41 -6.57 -14.80 10.75
N ARG A 42 -6.52 -13.47 10.61
CA ARG A 42 -5.47 -12.65 11.24
C ARG A 42 -5.56 -12.73 12.76
N PRO A 43 -4.42 -12.79 13.47
CA PRO A 43 -4.42 -12.62 14.91
C PRO A 43 -5.09 -11.30 15.34
N ALA A 44 -5.81 -11.31 16.45
CA ALA A 44 -6.53 -10.14 16.95
C ALA A 44 -5.59 -8.94 17.22
N SER A 45 -4.33 -9.20 17.58
CA SER A 45 -3.28 -8.18 17.78
C SER A 45 -2.97 -7.36 16.53
N VAL A 46 -3.43 -7.79 15.35
CA VAL A 46 -3.24 -7.07 14.10
C VAL A 46 -4.29 -5.97 13.94
N GLU A 47 -5.49 -6.10 14.53
CA GLU A 47 -6.61 -5.20 14.24
C GLU A 47 -6.50 -3.82 14.88
N ASP A 48 -6.01 -3.75 16.11
CA ASP A 48 -5.86 -2.49 16.86
C ASP A 48 -4.70 -1.62 16.37
N ARG A 49 -3.82 -2.17 15.52
CA ARG A 49 -2.62 -1.50 14.99
C ARG A 49 -1.65 -1.07 16.09
N ALA A 50 -1.69 -1.74 17.25
CA ALA A 50 -0.80 -1.45 18.38
C ALA A 50 0.61 -2.02 18.16
N VAL A 51 0.72 -3.12 17.42
CA VAL A 51 2.00 -3.80 17.17
C VAL A 51 2.54 -3.44 15.78
N PRO A 52 3.83 -3.06 15.66
CA PRO A 52 4.46 -2.81 14.37
C PRO A 52 4.70 -4.11 13.60
N GLY A 53 4.81 -3.98 12.29
CA GLY A 53 5.20 -5.06 11.39
C GLY A 53 4.05 -5.70 10.61
N HIS A 54 2.85 -5.13 10.70
CA HIS A 54 1.71 -5.54 9.89
C HIS A 54 1.51 -4.56 8.74
N TRP A 55 1.64 -5.04 7.51
CA TRP A 55 1.65 -4.21 6.31
C TRP A 55 0.36 -4.37 5.51
N GLU A 56 -0.09 -3.28 4.90
CA GLU A 56 -1.11 -3.28 3.85
C GLU A 56 -0.41 -3.08 2.50
N GLY A 57 -0.78 -3.84 1.47
CA GLY A 57 -0.16 -3.76 0.14
C GLY A 57 -1.13 -3.61 -1.04
N ASP A 58 -0.82 -2.77 -2.04
CA ASP A 58 -1.64 -2.53 -3.25
C ASP A 58 -0.78 -2.49 -4.51
N LEU A 59 -1.43 -2.61 -5.68
CA LEU A 59 -0.88 -2.17 -6.96
C LEU A 59 -1.55 -0.89 -7.43
N ILE A 60 -0.77 0.19 -7.56
CA ILE A 60 -1.21 1.35 -8.33
C ILE A 60 -0.86 1.16 -9.80
N ALA A 61 -1.89 1.19 -10.65
CA ALA A 61 -1.74 1.13 -12.11
C ALA A 61 -1.57 2.54 -12.73
N GLY A 62 -0.73 2.60 -13.77
CA GLY A 62 -0.56 3.73 -14.68
C GLY A 62 -1.04 3.41 -16.09
N SER A 63 -0.69 4.26 -17.05
CA SER A 63 -0.83 3.93 -18.48
C SER A 63 0.28 2.98 -18.94
N ARG A 64 0.18 2.47 -20.18
CA ARG A 64 1.17 1.58 -20.81
C ARG A 64 1.52 0.33 -19.97
N ASN A 65 0.53 -0.24 -19.26
CA ASN A 65 0.74 -1.41 -18.41
C ASN A 65 1.89 -1.23 -17.40
N SER A 66 1.99 -0.03 -16.82
CA SER A 66 2.97 0.28 -15.78
C SER A 66 2.35 0.21 -14.39
N TYR A 67 3.13 -0.26 -13.40
CA TYR A 67 2.64 -0.56 -12.06
C TYR A 67 3.67 -0.20 -11.00
N ILE A 68 3.20 0.20 -9.83
CA ILE A 68 4.01 0.37 -8.61
C ILE A 68 3.29 -0.39 -7.49
N ALA A 69 4.03 -1.23 -6.77
CA ALA A 69 3.55 -1.83 -5.53
C ALA A 69 3.70 -0.83 -4.39
N THR A 70 2.63 -0.62 -3.64
CA THR A 70 2.58 0.28 -2.49
C THR A 70 2.40 -0.53 -1.22
N LEU A 71 3.28 -0.32 -0.25
CA LEU A 71 3.30 -0.99 1.04
C LEU A 71 3.18 0.07 2.13
N VAL A 72 2.26 -0.12 3.07
CA VAL A 72 2.06 0.80 4.19
C VAL A 72 1.96 0.02 5.49
N GLU A 73 2.85 0.33 6.42
CA GLU A 73 2.87 -0.28 7.75
C GLU A 73 1.70 0.28 8.60
N ARG A 74 0.95 -0.60 9.27
CA ARG A 74 -0.32 -0.27 9.89
C ARG A 74 -0.18 0.45 11.24
N HIS A 75 0.94 0.34 11.94
CA HIS A 75 1.16 1.07 13.19
C HIS A 75 1.63 2.51 12.93
N THR A 76 2.77 2.63 12.25
CA THR A 76 3.58 3.82 11.99
C THR A 76 3.16 4.59 10.74
N ARG A 77 2.35 4.01 9.85
CA ARG A 77 2.02 4.56 8.52
C ARG A 77 3.23 4.69 7.58
N TYR A 78 4.33 4.03 7.88
CA TYR A 78 5.53 4.07 7.05
C TYR A 78 5.24 3.50 5.67
N VAL A 79 5.59 4.25 4.62
CA VAL A 79 5.32 3.93 3.22
C VAL A 79 6.58 3.40 2.56
N MET A 80 6.44 2.29 1.84
CA MET A 80 7.45 1.76 0.94
C MET A 80 6.85 1.58 -0.45
N LEU A 81 7.62 1.94 -1.47
CA LEU A 81 7.22 1.80 -2.87
C LEU A 81 8.21 0.87 -3.58
N ALA A 82 7.69 -0.11 -4.30
CA ALA A 82 8.49 -1.00 -5.12
C ALA A 82 8.10 -0.85 -6.59
N LYS A 83 9.12 -0.61 -7.43
CA LYS A 83 8.96 -0.63 -8.88
C LYS A 83 8.72 -2.07 -9.32
N VAL A 84 7.66 -2.28 -10.08
CA VAL A 84 7.32 -3.60 -10.62
C VAL A 84 7.44 -3.57 -12.14
N LYS A 85 7.96 -4.65 -12.73
CA LYS A 85 8.13 -4.77 -14.18
C LYS A 85 6.79 -4.89 -14.92
N SER A 86 5.82 -5.57 -14.31
CA SER A 86 4.48 -5.83 -14.87
C SER A 86 3.52 -6.22 -13.73
N LYS A 87 2.23 -6.40 -14.04
CA LYS A 87 1.24 -6.93 -13.07
C LYS A 87 1.27 -8.45 -12.90
N THR A 88 2.27 -9.15 -13.47
CA THR A 88 2.33 -10.61 -13.36
C THR A 88 2.68 -11.01 -11.94
N THR A 89 2.15 -12.14 -11.49
CA THR A 89 2.39 -12.67 -10.14
C THR A 89 3.87 -12.80 -9.82
N GLU A 90 4.65 -13.35 -10.77
CA GLU A 90 6.11 -13.44 -10.68
C GLU A 90 6.80 -12.10 -10.40
N ALA A 91 6.44 -11.07 -11.17
CA ALA A 91 7.09 -9.77 -11.09
C ALA A 91 6.75 -9.06 -9.77
N VAL A 92 5.51 -9.19 -9.31
CA VAL A 92 5.01 -8.57 -8.09
C VAL A 92 5.63 -9.26 -6.87
N ILE A 93 5.56 -10.59 -6.79
CA ILE A 93 6.17 -11.35 -5.69
C ILE A 93 7.68 -11.09 -5.61
N SER A 94 8.40 -11.13 -6.73
CA SER A 94 9.84 -10.86 -6.73
C SER A 94 10.17 -9.46 -6.23
N ALA A 95 9.37 -8.45 -6.58
CA ALA A 95 9.53 -7.09 -6.09
C ALA A 95 9.24 -6.99 -4.58
N LEU A 96 8.21 -7.69 -4.09
CA LEU A 96 7.86 -7.73 -2.66
C LEU A 96 8.93 -8.42 -1.82
N ILE A 97 9.44 -9.59 -2.24
CA ILE A 97 10.55 -10.29 -1.57
C ILE A 97 11.79 -9.38 -1.48
N LYS A 98 12.13 -8.69 -2.58
CA LYS A 98 13.26 -7.76 -2.58
C LYS A 98 13.05 -6.60 -1.60
N GLN A 99 11.81 -6.16 -1.42
CA GLN A 99 11.47 -5.04 -0.56
C GLN A 99 11.40 -5.44 0.91
N SER A 100 10.94 -6.66 1.23
CA SER A 100 10.91 -7.17 2.61
C SER A 100 12.31 -7.34 3.19
N LYS A 101 13.28 -7.79 2.39
CA LYS A 101 14.69 -7.93 2.78
C LYS A 101 15.41 -6.62 3.15
N LYS A 102 14.75 -5.46 3.02
CA LYS A 102 15.31 -4.16 3.43
C LYS A 102 14.96 -3.80 4.87
N LEU A 103 14.13 -4.59 5.53
CA LEU A 103 13.69 -4.35 6.89
C LEU A 103 14.20 -5.48 7.80
N PRO A 104 14.37 -5.19 9.11
CA PRO A 104 14.45 -6.24 10.12
C PRO A 104 13.24 -7.17 10.04
N ALA A 105 13.44 -8.46 10.26
CA ALA A 105 12.39 -9.48 10.13
C ALA A 105 11.21 -9.21 11.07
N GLU A 106 11.50 -8.68 12.25
CA GLU A 106 10.55 -8.38 13.31
C GLU A 106 9.61 -7.22 12.95
N LEU A 107 9.99 -6.39 11.98
CA LEU A 107 9.18 -5.28 11.45
C LEU A 107 8.44 -5.65 10.17
N TYR A 108 8.42 -6.92 9.79
CA TYR A 108 7.63 -7.41 8.68
C TYR A 108 7.05 -8.79 9.00
N LYS A 109 5.97 -8.81 9.78
CA LYS A 109 5.30 -10.03 10.28
C LYS A 109 4.19 -10.51 9.34
N SER A 110 3.41 -9.59 8.79
CA SER A 110 2.34 -9.97 7.86
C SER A 110 2.05 -8.92 6.80
N LEU A 111 1.44 -9.38 5.70
CA LEU A 111 1.02 -8.57 4.56
C LEU A 111 -0.46 -8.81 4.27
N THR A 112 -1.25 -7.74 4.26
CA THR A 112 -2.67 -7.77 3.85
C THR A 112 -2.84 -7.17 2.46
N TRP A 113 -3.38 -7.95 1.53
CA TRP A 113 -3.62 -7.56 0.14
C TRP A 113 -5.10 -7.63 -0.25
N ASP A 114 -5.45 -7.02 -1.38
CA ASP A 114 -6.74 -7.25 -2.00
C ASP A 114 -6.77 -8.60 -2.74
N ARG A 115 -7.92 -8.98 -3.30
CA ARG A 115 -8.04 -10.24 -4.05
C ARG A 115 -7.54 -10.15 -5.50
N GLY A 116 -6.56 -9.30 -5.77
CA GLY A 116 -5.90 -9.17 -7.06
C GLY A 116 -5.10 -10.43 -7.41
N SER A 117 -5.16 -10.87 -8.68
CA SER A 117 -4.45 -12.06 -9.15
C SER A 117 -2.92 -11.90 -9.16
N GLU A 118 -2.42 -10.69 -8.96
CA GLU A 118 -0.99 -10.43 -8.81
C GLU A 118 -0.35 -11.14 -7.61
N LEU A 119 -1.14 -11.58 -6.63
CA LEU A 119 -0.68 -12.37 -5.48
C LEU A 119 -1.22 -13.80 -5.48
N SER A 120 -1.58 -14.34 -6.65
CA SER A 120 -2.06 -15.72 -6.75
C SER A 120 -1.07 -16.76 -6.20
N ASP A 121 0.25 -16.52 -6.28
CA ASP A 121 1.32 -17.39 -5.77
C ASP A 121 1.92 -16.87 -4.44
N HIS A 122 1.10 -16.24 -3.59
CA HIS A 122 1.55 -15.66 -2.32
C HIS A 122 2.31 -16.64 -1.40
N GLN A 123 2.06 -17.95 -1.52
CA GLN A 123 2.78 -18.96 -0.75
C GLN A 123 4.29 -18.91 -0.99
N ARG A 124 4.73 -18.60 -2.23
CA ARG A 124 6.16 -18.37 -2.51
C ARG A 124 6.72 -17.15 -1.78
N PHE A 125 5.93 -16.08 -1.64
CA PHE A 125 6.35 -14.92 -0.86
C PHE A 125 6.53 -15.31 0.61
N THR A 126 5.55 -16.00 1.20
CA THR A 126 5.64 -16.50 2.58
C THR A 126 6.84 -17.42 2.77
N LEU A 127 7.02 -18.44 1.92
CA LEU A 127 8.17 -19.36 2.00
C LEU A 127 9.53 -18.65 1.91
N ALA A 128 9.64 -17.58 1.13
CA ALA A 128 10.90 -16.86 0.94
C ALA A 128 11.21 -15.84 2.03
N THR A 129 10.24 -15.50 2.88
CA THR A 129 10.33 -14.34 3.78
C THR A 129 9.85 -14.60 5.21
N ASP A 130 9.15 -15.71 5.45
CA ASP A 130 8.45 -16.04 6.70
C ASP A 130 7.34 -15.03 7.07
N ILE A 131 6.75 -14.39 6.05
CA ILE A 131 5.71 -13.36 6.21
C ILE A 131 4.35 -13.94 5.83
N ASP A 132 3.40 -13.90 6.76
CA ASP A 132 2.04 -14.34 6.51
C ASP A 132 1.30 -13.39 5.55
N VAL A 133 0.59 -13.95 4.58
CA VAL A 133 -0.22 -13.17 3.63
C VAL A 133 -1.70 -13.43 3.85
N TYR A 134 -2.46 -12.34 4.02
CA TYR A 134 -3.89 -12.37 4.22
C TYR A 134 -4.64 -11.58 3.14
N PHE A 135 -5.79 -12.09 2.73
CA PHE A 135 -6.60 -11.50 1.66
C PHE A 135 -7.90 -10.92 2.18
N CYS A 136 -8.19 -9.69 1.77
CA CYS A 136 -9.45 -9.02 2.10
C CYS A 136 -10.66 -9.78 1.57
N ASP A 137 -11.79 -9.59 2.25
CA ASP A 137 -13.08 -10.06 1.78
C ASP A 137 -13.46 -9.34 0.48
N PRO A 138 -14.16 -10.03 -0.45
CA PRO A 138 -14.71 -9.38 -1.63
C PRO A 138 -15.52 -8.13 -1.26
N GLN A 139 -15.43 -7.10 -2.10
CA GLN A 139 -16.19 -5.85 -1.94
C GLN A 139 -15.96 -5.11 -0.61
N SER A 140 -14.86 -5.41 0.11
CA SER A 140 -14.57 -4.84 1.43
C SER A 140 -13.32 -3.93 1.44
N PRO A 141 -13.26 -2.86 0.63
CA PRO A 141 -12.07 -2.02 0.52
C PRO A 141 -11.65 -1.34 1.83
N TRP A 142 -12.57 -1.14 2.77
CA TRP A 142 -12.30 -0.54 4.09
C TRP A 142 -11.35 -1.38 4.95
N GLN A 143 -11.24 -2.69 4.68
CA GLN A 143 -10.28 -3.58 5.36
C GLN A 143 -8.80 -3.20 5.10
N ARG A 144 -8.55 -2.29 4.13
CA ARG A 144 -7.25 -1.71 3.80
C ARG A 144 -7.27 -0.17 3.76
N GLY A 145 -7.93 0.43 4.75
CA GLY A 145 -8.09 1.88 4.82
C GLY A 145 -6.76 2.66 4.86
N SER A 146 -5.66 2.08 5.33
CA SER A 146 -4.35 2.76 5.37
C SER A 146 -3.80 2.91 3.96
N ASN A 147 -3.86 1.84 3.16
CA ASN A 147 -3.43 1.86 1.77
C ASN A 147 -4.28 2.76 0.90
N GLU A 148 -5.61 2.77 1.06
CA GLU A 148 -6.45 3.70 0.30
C GLU A 148 -6.06 5.16 0.53
N ASN A 149 -5.79 5.52 1.79
CA ASN A 149 -5.36 6.86 2.14
C ASN A 149 -3.99 7.18 1.55
N ALA A 150 -3.00 6.29 1.73
CA ALA A 150 -1.65 6.49 1.19
C ALA A 150 -1.66 6.60 -0.34
N ASN A 151 -2.40 5.73 -1.02
CA ASN A 151 -2.55 5.75 -2.47
C ASN A 151 -3.15 7.07 -2.96
N ARG A 152 -4.08 7.69 -2.22
CA ARG A 152 -4.58 9.04 -2.54
C ARG A 152 -3.48 10.10 -2.50
N LEU A 153 -2.52 10.00 -1.56
CA LEU A 153 -1.38 10.92 -1.47
C LEU A 153 -0.40 10.67 -2.62
N LEU A 154 -0.11 9.40 -2.89
CA LEU A 154 0.79 8.98 -3.96
C LEU A 154 0.31 9.44 -5.33
N ARG A 155 -1.01 9.56 -5.55
CA ARG A 155 -1.56 10.11 -6.81
C ARG A 155 -1.26 11.59 -7.06
N GLN A 156 -0.73 12.35 -6.09
CA GLN A 156 -0.16 13.68 -6.35
C GLN A 156 1.20 13.61 -7.05
N TYR A 157 1.97 12.56 -6.77
CA TYR A 157 3.28 12.32 -7.38
C TYR A 157 3.16 11.46 -8.65
N PHE A 158 2.17 10.57 -8.68
CA PHE A 158 1.91 9.61 -9.73
C PHE A 158 0.46 9.73 -10.22
N PRO A 159 0.11 10.81 -10.95
CA PRO A 159 -1.26 11.05 -11.38
C PRO A 159 -1.86 9.87 -12.14
N LYS A 160 -3.18 9.73 -12.11
CA LYS A 160 -3.84 8.64 -12.85
C LYS A 160 -3.66 8.85 -14.35
N GLY A 161 -3.43 7.76 -15.08
CA GLY A 161 -3.26 7.78 -16.54
C GLY A 161 -1.85 8.15 -17.02
N THR A 162 -0.92 8.47 -16.12
CA THR A 162 0.50 8.69 -16.49
C THR A 162 1.25 7.37 -16.58
N ASP A 163 2.32 7.37 -17.37
CA ASP A 163 3.22 6.24 -17.49
C ASP A 163 4.11 6.18 -16.24
N LEU A 164 3.98 5.12 -15.44
CA LEU A 164 4.77 4.91 -14.23
C LEU A 164 6.11 4.23 -14.53
N SER A 165 6.30 3.68 -15.74
CA SER A 165 7.53 2.98 -16.11
C SER A 165 8.74 3.92 -16.14
N VAL A 166 8.49 5.22 -16.41
CA VAL A 166 9.51 6.28 -16.45
C VAL A 166 10.15 6.56 -15.09
N HIS A 167 9.51 6.16 -13.99
CA HIS A 167 10.03 6.42 -12.64
C HIS A 167 11.00 5.32 -12.21
N SER A 168 12.22 5.71 -11.84
CA SER A 168 13.22 4.81 -11.26
C SER A 168 12.85 4.41 -9.82
N GLN A 169 13.41 3.30 -9.33
CA GLN A 169 13.25 2.92 -7.92
C GLN A 169 13.78 4.01 -6.96
N SER A 170 14.83 4.75 -7.35
CA SER A 170 15.34 5.87 -6.56
C SER A 170 14.32 7.01 -6.44
N LYS A 171 13.63 7.36 -7.54
CA LYS A 171 12.54 8.35 -7.51
C LYS A 171 11.39 7.90 -6.62
N LEU A 172 11.00 6.62 -6.70
CA LEU A 172 9.96 6.08 -5.83
C LEU A 172 10.37 6.16 -4.35
N SER A 173 11.62 5.80 -4.03
CA SER A 173 12.15 5.85 -2.67
C SER A 173 12.20 7.29 -2.14
N ALA A 174 12.56 8.26 -2.98
CA ALA A 174 12.53 9.67 -2.62
C ALA A 174 11.10 10.19 -2.33
N VAL A 175 10.11 9.77 -3.12
CA VAL A 175 8.70 10.12 -2.87
C VAL A 175 8.18 9.45 -1.58
N ALA A 176 8.53 8.19 -1.35
CA ALA A 176 8.20 7.50 -0.10
C ALA A 176 8.80 8.23 1.10
N ARG A 177 10.07 8.63 1.02
CA ARG A 177 10.76 9.41 2.04
C ARG A 177 10.04 10.72 2.36
N GLN A 178 9.64 11.50 1.35
CA GLN A 178 8.85 12.73 1.57
C GLN A 178 7.52 12.47 2.29
N LEU A 179 6.87 11.33 2.05
CA LEU A 179 5.64 10.96 2.76
C LEU A 179 5.92 10.49 4.20
N ASN A 180 7.08 9.88 4.43
CA ASN A 180 7.51 9.34 5.72
C ASN A 180 8.12 10.41 6.63
N GLU A 181 8.68 11.48 6.08
CA GLU A 181 9.20 12.65 6.83
C GLU A 181 8.11 13.70 7.09
N ARG A 182 6.86 13.41 6.70
CA ARG A 182 5.75 14.34 6.86
C ARG A 182 4.97 14.05 8.16
N PRO A 183 4.85 15.03 9.08
CA PRO A 183 4.04 14.92 10.30
C PRO A 183 2.61 14.44 10.04
N ARG A 184 2.12 13.52 10.88
CA ARG A 184 0.76 12.98 10.78
C ARG A 184 -0.01 13.26 12.07
N LYS A 185 -1.16 13.93 11.96
CA LYS A 185 -2.07 14.11 13.11
C LYS A 185 -2.48 12.79 13.77
N THR A 186 -2.56 11.70 13.01
CA THR A 186 -2.87 10.36 13.53
C THR A 186 -1.74 9.72 14.34
N LEU A 187 -0.56 10.33 14.32
CA LEU A 187 0.64 9.91 15.07
C LEU A 187 1.06 11.07 16.00
N ASP A 188 0.10 11.86 16.48
CA ASP A 188 0.37 13.00 17.37
C ASP A 188 1.40 14.00 16.82
N TYR A 189 1.38 14.17 15.50
CA TYR A 189 2.29 15.00 14.71
C TYR A 189 3.74 14.50 14.61
N GLU A 190 4.04 13.30 15.08
CA GLU A 190 5.26 12.59 14.68
C GLU A 190 5.21 12.23 13.18
N THR A 191 6.39 12.10 12.59
CA THR A 191 6.56 11.58 11.24
C THR A 191 6.53 10.04 11.26
N PRO A 192 6.01 9.39 10.20
CA PRO A 192 6.11 7.94 10.06
C PRO A 192 7.53 7.41 10.18
N ALA A 193 8.53 8.17 9.70
CA ALA A 193 9.94 7.80 9.80
C ALA A 193 10.43 7.79 11.26
N GLU A 194 10.12 8.82 12.05
CA GLU A 194 10.47 8.87 13.48
C GLU A 194 9.86 7.69 14.23
N ARG A 195 8.54 7.49 14.10
CA ARG A 195 7.85 6.40 14.81
C ARG A 195 8.36 5.02 14.36
N PHE A 196 8.62 4.85 13.07
CA PHE A 196 9.20 3.61 12.55
C PHE A 196 10.62 3.35 13.08
N ASN A 197 11.47 4.38 13.13
CA ASN A 197 12.82 4.26 13.69
C ASN A 197 12.79 3.91 15.18
N THR A 198 11.84 4.44 15.95
CA THR A 198 11.63 4.03 17.35
C THR A 198 11.30 2.55 17.46
N CYS A 199 10.44 2.02 16.58
CA CYS A 199 10.16 0.58 16.54
C CYS A 199 11.40 -0.25 16.16
N VAL A 200 12.20 0.20 15.19
CA VAL A 200 13.47 -0.44 14.81
C VAL A 200 14.42 -0.50 16.00
N ALA A 201 14.62 0.62 16.69
CA ALA A 201 15.52 0.72 17.83
C ALA A 201 15.07 -0.14 19.03
N ALA A 202 13.76 -0.38 19.19
CA ALA A 202 13.24 -1.24 20.25
C ALA A 202 13.37 -2.74 19.95
N THR A 203 13.76 -3.11 18.72
CA THR A 203 13.80 -4.50 18.27
C THR A 203 15.23 -5.05 18.11
N GLY A 204 16.24 -4.18 18.13
CA GLY A 204 17.66 -4.54 18.17
C GLY A 204 18.26 -4.32 19.55
#